data_AF-A0A3D3KXJ8-F1
#
_entry.id   AF-A0A3D3KXJ8-F1
#
_cell.length_a   1.000
_cell.length_b   1.000
_cell.length_c   1.000
_cell.angle_alpha   90.00
_cell.angle_beta   90.00
_cell.angle_gamma   90.00
#
_symmetry.space_group_name_H-M   'P 1'
#
loop_
_entity.id
_entity.type
_entity.pdbx_description
1 polymer ?
#
loop_
_entity_poly.entity_id
_entity_poly.type
_entity_poly.pdbx_seq_one_letter_code
_entity_poly.pdbx_strand_id
1 'polypeptide(L)'
;VLDLFKEIQAEFGFAALFISHDLAVVDILSQWIGVLYKGKLVEQGIGSQVMGAPQHDYTKRLIASLPVPDPDEQARRREAHRALLAQ
;
A
#
# COMPACT_ATOMS: atom_id res chain seq x y z
N VAL A 1 -12.23 -5.26 13.22
CA VAL A 1 -12.76 -3.86 13.22
C VAL A 1 -12.86 -3.29 11.82
N LEU A 2 -11.81 -3.39 10.99
CA LEU A 2 -11.82 -2.83 9.64
C LEU A 2 -12.86 -3.48 8.70
N ASP A 3 -13.08 -4.79 8.81
CA ASP A 3 -14.09 -5.50 8.00
C ASP A 3 -15.51 -5.08 8.37
N LEU A 4 -15.80 -4.94 9.67
CA LEU A 4 -17.09 -4.41 10.15
C LEU A 4 -17.36 -3.00 9.59
N PHE A 5 -16.33 -2.15 9.51
CA PHE A 5 -16.47 -0.81 8.92
C PHE A 5 -16.84 -0.87 7.43
N LYS A 6 -16.27 -1.81 6.66
CA LYS A 6 -16.64 -2.03 5.26
C LYS A 6 -18.07 -2.52 5.12
N GLU A 7 -18.50 -3.44 5.99
CA GLU A 7 -19.87 -3.96 6.00
C GLU A 7 -20.89 -2.83 6.23
N ILE A 8 -20.66 -2.00 7.25
CA ILE A 8 -21.51 -0.85 7.56
C ILE A 8 -21.48 0.16 6.40
N GLN A 9 -20.32 0.41 5.80
CA GLN A 9 -20.24 1.29 4.63
C GLN A 9 -21.07 0.77 3.45
N ALA A 10 -21.03 -0.54 3.19
CA ALA A 10 -21.81 -1.17 2.14
C ALA A 10 -23.31 -1.15 2.44
N GLU A 11 -23.71 -1.32 3.70
CA GLU A 11 -25.10 -1.31 4.14
C GLU A 11 -25.74 0.08 4.06
N PHE A 12 -25.03 1.11 4.52
CA PHE A 12 -25.57 2.48 4.62
C PHE A 12 -25.18 3.39 3.43
N GLY A 13 -24.24 2.97 2.57
CA GLY A 13 -23.93 3.64 1.31
C GLY A 13 -23.27 5.02 1.45
N PHE A 14 -22.44 5.23 2.46
CA PHE A 14 -21.76 6.53 2.66
C PHE A 14 -20.32 6.56 2.15
N ALA A 15 -19.86 7.76 1.79
CA ALA A 15 -18.46 8.00 1.46
C ALA A 15 -17.62 8.14 2.74
N ALA A 16 -16.44 7.51 2.76
CA ALA A 16 -15.50 7.58 3.87
C ALA A 16 -14.12 7.99 3.36
N LEU A 17 -13.42 8.83 4.13
CA LEU A 17 -12.03 9.22 3.89
C LEU A 17 -11.17 8.62 5.01
N PHE A 18 -10.24 7.76 4.63
CA PHE A 18 -9.27 7.16 5.55
C PHE A 18 -7.91 7.82 5.39
N ILE A 19 -7.29 8.19 6.52
CA ILE A 19 -5.93 8.74 6.57
C ILE A 19 -5.09 7.80 7.43
N SER A 20 -4.05 7.22 6.84
CA SER A 20 -3.16 6.28 7.51
C SER A 20 -1.73 6.45 6.99
N HIS A 21 -0.77 6.04 7.81
CA HIS A 21 0.64 5.91 7.44
C HIS A 21 0.98 4.47 7.00
N ASP A 22 0.12 3.51 7.30
CA ASP A 22 0.28 2.10 6.93
C ASP A 22 -0.42 1.83 5.59
N LEU A 23 0.36 1.57 4.54
CA LEU A 23 -0.20 1.33 3.22
C LEU A 23 -0.90 -0.02 3.09
N ALA A 24 -0.56 -1.04 3.90
CA ALA A 24 -1.27 -2.31 3.85
C ALA A 24 -2.73 -2.13 4.30
N VAL A 25 -2.94 -1.29 5.32
CA VAL A 25 -4.29 -0.91 5.76
C VAL A 25 -5.02 -0.09 4.68
N VAL A 26 -4.34 0.86 4.03
CA VAL A 26 -4.94 1.67 2.98
C VAL A 26 -5.36 0.82 1.78
N ASP A 27 -4.51 -0.12 1.35
CA ASP A 27 -4.75 -1.04 0.24
C ASP A 27 -5.96 -1.94 0.49
N ILE A 28 -6.15 -2.39 1.73
CA ILE A 28 -7.32 -3.18 2.12
C ILE A 28 -8.59 -2.33 2.10
N LEU A 29 -8.56 -1.11 2.63
CA LEU A 29 -9.77 -0.33 2.91
C LEU A 29 -10.22 0.57 1.74
N SER A 30 -9.30 1.03 0.91
CA SER A 30 -9.54 2.18 0.02
C SER A 30 -9.57 1.75 -1.45
N GLN A 31 -10.65 2.08 -2.15
CA GLN A 31 -10.70 1.93 -3.62
C GLN A 31 -9.84 2.96 -4.34
N TRP A 32 -9.76 4.16 -3.80
CA TRP A 32 -9.02 5.28 -4.36
C TRP A 32 -8.02 5.80 -3.33
N ILE A 33 -6.78 6.00 -3.76
CA ILE A 33 -5.65 6.34 -2.90
C ILE A 33 -5.09 7.68 -3.36
N GLY A 34 -4.83 8.56 -2.38
CA GLY A 34 -4.08 9.79 -2.55
C GLY A 34 -2.83 9.79 -1.66
N VAL A 35 -1.69 10.14 -2.22
CA VAL A 35 -0.41 10.21 -1.51
C VAL A 35 -0.07 11.68 -1.25
N LEU A 36 0.01 12.04 0.02
CA LEU A 36 0.39 13.38 0.46
C LEU A 36 1.86 13.42 0.87
N TYR A 37 2.61 14.40 0.36
CA TYR A 37 3.98 14.67 0.79
C TYR A 37 4.21 16.17 0.94
N LYS A 38 4.69 16.58 2.13
CA LYS A 38 4.96 17.99 2.47
C LYS A 38 3.78 18.93 2.15
N GLY A 39 2.56 18.50 2.50
CA GLY A 39 1.34 19.27 2.29
C GLY A 39 0.87 19.35 0.83
N LYS A 40 1.46 18.57 -0.08
CA LYS A 40 1.04 18.49 -1.49
C LYS A 40 0.57 17.07 -1.81
N LEU A 41 -0.53 16.98 -2.55
CA LEU A 41 -1.00 15.72 -3.12
C LEU A 41 -0.10 15.40 -4.32
N VAL A 42 0.79 14.43 -4.16
CA VAL A 42 1.84 14.12 -5.14
C VAL A 42 1.44 12.99 -6.08
N GLU A 43 0.48 12.15 -5.70
CA GLU A 43 -0.05 11.07 -6.52
C GLU A 43 -1.47 10.74 -6.09
N GLN A 44 -2.32 10.35 -7.04
CA GLN A 44 -3.70 9.95 -6.78
C GLN A 44 -4.20 8.98 -7.86
N GLY A 45 -5.04 8.02 -7.50
CA GLY A 45 -5.57 7.05 -8.46
C GLY A 45 -6.26 5.86 -7.81
N ILE A 46 -6.68 4.91 -8.64
CA ILE A 46 -7.19 3.63 -8.16
C ILE A 46 -6.09 2.93 -7.36
N GLY A 47 -6.42 2.31 -6.23
CA GLY A 47 -5.43 1.71 -5.35
C GLY A 47 -4.47 0.76 -6.07
N SER A 48 -4.99 -0.10 -6.95
CA SER A 48 -4.19 -1.01 -7.78
C SER A 48 -3.20 -0.30 -8.72
N GLN A 49 -3.51 0.91 -9.20
CA GLN A 49 -2.61 1.69 -10.05
C GLN A 49 -1.52 2.36 -9.23
N VAL A 50 -1.90 3.01 -8.12
CA VAL A 50 -0.95 3.72 -7.24
C VAL A 50 0.01 2.74 -6.57
N MET A 51 -0.49 1.57 -6.16
CA MET A 51 0.29 0.54 -5.46
C MET A 51 1.07 -0.34 -6.43
N GLY A 52 0.50 -0.69 -7.60
CA GLY A 52 1.12 -1.59 -8.57
C GLY A 52 2.08 -0.91 -9.55
N ALA A 53 1.82 0.35 -9.92
CA ALA A 53 2.61 1.10 -10.88
C ALA A 53 2.79 2.58 -10.47
N PRO A 54 3.37 2.86 -9.29
CA PRO A 54 3.57 4.22 -8.79
C PRO A 54 4.44 5.07 -9.72
N GLN A 55 3.97 6.27 -10.04
CA GLN A 55 4.67 7.21 -10.92
C GLN A 55 5.60 8.14 -10.15
N HIS A 56 5.18 8.61 -8.96
CA HIS A 56 5.95 9.58 -8.20
C HIS A 56 7.05 8.91 -7.36
N ASP A 57 8.25 9.49 -7.34
CA ASP A 57 9.41 8.86 -6.70
C ASP A 57 9.25 8.69 -5.18
N TYR A 58 8.50 9.58 -4.53
CA TYR A 58 8.16 9.40 -3.12
C TYR A 58 7.27 8.17 -2.90
N THR A 59 6.25 7.98 -3.75
CA THR A 59 5.34 6.84 -3.67
C THR A 59 6.07 5.54 -3.94
N LYS A 60 7.00 5.52 -4.92
CA LYS A 60 7.89 4.37 -5.18
C LYS A 60 8.69 3.98 -3.93
N ARG A 61 9.32 4.96 -3.26
CA ARG A 61 10.08 4.71 -2.02
C ARG A 61 9.19 4.20 -0.90
N LEU A 62 8.00 4.76 -0.78
CA LEU A 62 7.01 4.40 0.23
C LEU A 62 6.54 2.95 0.04
N ILE A 63 6.19 2.54 -1.18
CA ILE A 63 5.80 1.17 -1.51
C ILE A 63 6.98 0.20 -1.37
N ALA A 64 8.20 0.60 -1.78
CA ALA A 64 9.39 -0.25 -1.62
C ALA A 64 9.73 -0.56 -0.14
N SER A 65 9.22 0.25 0.79
CA SER A 65 9.38 0.01 2.24
C SER A 65 8.38 -1.00 2.79
N LEU A 66 7.35 -1.38 2.03
CA LEU A 66 6.36 -2.34 2.49
C LEU A 66 6.97 -3.75 2.60
N PRO A 67 6.67 -4.48 3.68
CA PRO A 67 6.98 -5.89 3.76
C PRO A 67 6.24 -6.63 2.64
N VAL A 68 6.96 -7.45 1.88
CA VAL A 68 6.35 -8.24 0.80
C VAL A 68 5.33 -9.20 1.46
N PRO A 69 4.03 -9.15 1.10
CA PRO A 69 3.00 -9.95 1.77
C PRO A 69 3.16 -11.46 1.54
N ASP A 70 3.76 -11.84 0.41
CA ASP A 70 3.95 -13.23 0.01
C ASP A 70 5.17 -13.85 0.74
N PRO A 71 4.95 -14.85 1.64
CA PRO A 71 6.02 -15.52 2.37
C PRO A 71 7.06 -16.20 1.46
N ASP A 72 6.63 -16.70 0.29
CA ASP A 72 7.46 -17.43 -0.66
C ASP A 72 8.34 -16.46 -1.47
N GLU A 73 7.80 -15.30 -1.83
CA GLU A 73 8.58 -14.20 -2.41
C GLU A 73 9.58 -13.62 -1.39
N GLN A 74 9.17 -13.52 -0.12
CA GLN A 74 10.06 -13.14 0.99
C GLN A 74 11.20 -14.15 1.20
N ALA A 75 10.92 -15.45 1.07
CA ALA A 75 11.94 -16.51 1.17
C ALA A 75 12.95 -16.42 0.02
N ARG A 76 12.48 -16.27 -1.22
CA ARG A 76 13.34 -16.12 -2.41
C ARG A 76 14.25 -14.90 -2.34
N ARG A 77 13.72 -13.75 -1.90
CA ARG A 77 14.53 -12.53 -1.69
C ARG A 77 15.58 -12.71 -0.61
N ARG A 78 15.27 -13.41 0.48
CA ARG A 78 16.23 -13.72 1.56
C ARG A 78 17.33 -14.66 1.08
N GLU A 79 17.02 -15.67 0.28
CA GLU A 79 18.01 -16.56 -0.34
C GLU A 79 18.93 -15.80 -1.29
N ALA A 80 18.37 -14.99 -2.19
CA ALA A 80 19.15 -14.18 -3.13
C ALA A 80 20.11 -13.22 -2.40
N HIS A 81 19.64 -12.57 -1.33
CA HIS A 81 20.48 -11.68 -0.51
C HIS A 81 21.59 -12.46 0.23
N ARG A 82 21.29 -13.66 0.72
CA ARG A 82 22.27 -14.51 1.44
C ARG A 82 23.37 -15.05 0.51
N ALA A 83 23.03 -15.36 -0.74
CA ALA A 83 23.99 -15.79 -1.76
C ALA A 83 24.95 -14.66 -2.18
N LEU A 84 24.48 -13.42 -2.19
CA LEU A 84 25.29 -12.22 -2.48
C LEU A 84 26.30 -11.88 -1.37
N LEU A 85 25.97 -12.18 -0.11
CA LEU A 85 26.87 -11.94 1.04
C LEU A 85 27.88 -13.07 1.28
N ALA A 86 27.75 -14.20 0.57
CA ALA A 86 28.62 -15.37 0.70
C ALA A 86 29.76 -15.43 -0.35
N GLN A 87 29.90 -14.37 -1.17
CA GLN A 87 31.05 -14.14 -2.08
C GLN A 87 31.94 -13.04 -1.50
#